data_AF-A0A1V5IU64-F1
#
_entry.id   AF-A0A1V5IU64-F1
#
_cell.length_a   1.000
_cell.length_b   1.000
_cell.length_c   1.000
_cell.angle_alpha   90.00
_cell.angle_beta   90.00
_cell.angle_gamma   90.00
#
_symmetry.space_group_name_H-M   'P 1'
#
loop_
_entity.id
_entity.type
_entity.pdbx_description
1 polymer ?
#
loop_
_entity_poly.entity_id
_entity_poly.type
_entity_poly.pdbx_seq_one_letter_code
_entity_poly.pdbx_strand_id
1 'polypeptide(L)'
;MRIGGSMGPLYGKFFTALGKSFEGKSEIGKEDFLNALESSLDAIRTVSDAKVGDKTLMDVLIPAVDAMKKAVDEDKSFADSLDCMIEAAVAGRDSTVDMVAKIGRSSRLGERSRGVMDAGAASCFIILESMAVSTKELFQSK
;
A
#
# COMPACT_ATOMS: atom_id res chain seq x y z
N MET A 1 4.52 -4.84 22.07
CA MET A 1 4.48 -4.72 20.59
C MET A 1 5.49 -5.70 20.01
N ARG A 2 5.08 -6.57 19.06
CA ARG A 2 5.94 -7.64 18.51
C ARG A 2 6.77 -7.22 17.28
N ILE A 3 6.56 -6.03 16.72
CA ILE A 3 7.36 -5.44 15.63
C ILE A 3 8.06 -4.18 16.15
N GLY A 4 9.39 -4.17 16.13
CA GLY A 4 10.21 -2.99 16.47
C GLY A 4 10.56 -2.13 15.24
N GLY A 5 10.99 -0.89 15.47
CA GLY A 5 11.39 0.03 14.39
C GLY A 5 10.21 0.81 13.78
N SER A 6 10.47 1.50 12.65
CA SER A 6 9.48 2.38 12.00
C SER A 6 8.26 1.63 11.46
N MET A 7 8.41 0.37 11.04
CA MET A 7 7.31 -0.39 10.42
C MET A 7 6.18 -0.76 11.39
N GLY A 8 6.48 -0.93 12.68
CA GLY A 8 5.48 -1.31 13.68
C GLY A 8 4.35 -0.28 13.81
N PRO A 9 4.66 1.01 14.09
CA PRO A 9 3.66 2.07 14.09
C PRO A 9 2.96 2.27 12.74
N LEU A 10 3.69 2.16 11.62
CA LEU A 10 3.12 2.36 10.27
C LEU A 10 2.05 1.32 9.95
N TYR A 11 2.38 0.02 10.07
CA TYR A 11 1.39 -1.03 9.82
C TYR A 11 0.31 -1.10 10.90
N GLY A 12 0.64 -0.75 12.15
CA GLY A 12 -0.36 -0.60 13.20
C GLY A 12 -1.44 0.43 12.82
N LYS A 13 -1.03 1.61 12.34
CA LYS A 13 -1.95 2.64 11.83
C LYS A 13 -2.73 2.16 10.62
N PHE A 14 -2.03 1.56 9.65
CA PHE A 14 -2.62 1.03 8.42
C PHE A 14 -3.78 0.07 8.71
N PHE A 15 -3.52 -1.01 9.45
CA PHE A 15 -4.52 -2.05 9.72
C PHE A 15 -5.61 -1.58 10.69
N THR A 16 -5.29 -0.70 11.64
CA THR A 16 -6.32 -0.13 12.53
C THR A 16 -7.32 0.72 11.75
N ALA A 17 -6.84 1.57 10.84
CA ALA A 17 -7.72 2.38 10.00
C ALA A 17 -8.51 1.51 9.02
N LEU A 18 -7.86 0.52 8.40
CA LEU A 18 -8.48 -0.42 7.47
C LEU A 18 -9.66 -1.15 8.13
N GLY A 19 -9.42 -1.74 9.30
CA GLY A 19 -10.45 -2.50 10.04
C GLY A 19 -11.63 -1.63 10.45
N LYS A 20 -11.37 -0.39 10.90
CA LYS A 20 -12.43 0.56 11.25
C LYS A 20 -13.32 0.93 10.06
N SER A 21 -12.74 1.07 8.86
CA SER A 21 -13.52 1.38 7.65
C SER A 21 -14.49 0.27 7.23
N PHE A 22 -14.33 -0.94 7.79
CA PHE A 22 -15.22 -2.08 7.57
C PHE A 22 -16.16 -2.36 8.76
N GLU A 23 -16.07 -1.63 9.86
CA GLU A 23 -16.96 -1.85 11.02
C GLU A 23 -18.43 -1.71 10.64
N GLY A 24 -19.25 -2.68 11.05
CA GLY A 24 -20.69 -2.71 10.79
C GLY A 24 -21.09 -3.10 9.37
N LYS A 25 -20.14 -3.40 8.47
CA LYS A 25 -20.44 -3.84 7.10
C LYS A 25 -20.55 -5.37 7.04
N SER A 26 -21.63 -5.87 6.44
CA SER A 26 -21.83 -7.31 6.16
C SER A 26 -21.24 -7.73 4.82
N GLU A 27 -21.10 -6.79 3.89
CA GLU A 27 -20.53 -6.98 2.56
C GLU A 27 -19.60 -5.81 2.24
N ILE A 28 -18.57 -6.06 1.42
CA ILE A 28 -17.55 -5.07 1.06
C ILE A 28 -17.52 -4.99 -0.47
N GLY A 29 -17.88 -3.82 -1.01
CA GLY A 29 -17.75 -3.49 -2.43
C GLY A 29 -16.41 -2.81 -2.79
N LYS A 30 -16.25 -2.47 -4.07
CA LYS A 30 -15.04 -1.80 -4.58
C LYS A 30 -14.85 -0.42 -3.95
N GLU A 31 -15.93 0.32 -3.73
CA GLU A 31 -15.94 1.64 -3.09
C GLU A 31 -15.57 1.53 -1.60
N ASP A 32 -16.08 0.52 -0.90
CA ASP A 32 -15.76 0.29 0.51
C ASP A 32 -14.28 -0.02 0.70
N PHE A 33 -13.73 -0.86 -0.19
CA PHE A 33 -12.32 -1.25 -0.15
C PHE A 33 -11.41 -0.07 -0.49
N LEU A 34 -11.76 0.73 -1.52
CA LEU A 34 -11.05 1.97 -1.85
C LEU A 34 -11.05 2.94 -0.66
N ASN A 35 -12.21 3.20 -0.06
CA ASN A 35 -12.34 4.07 1.10
C ASN A 35 -11.49 3.59 2.28
N ALA A 36 -11.40 2.27 2.49
CA ALA A 36 -10.55 1.69 3.52
C ALA A 36 -9.06 1.94 3.24
N LEU A 37 -8.61 1.76 1.99
CA LEU A 37 -7.23 2.03 1.60
C LEU A 37 -6.87 3.52 1.71
N GLU A 38 -7.74 4.43 1.27
CA GLU A 38 -7.56 5.88 1.42
C GLU A 38 -7.45 6.26 2.92
N SER A 39 -8.34 5.71 3.76
CA SER A 39 -8.30 5.91 5.21
C SER A 39 -7.00 5.40 5.83
N SER A 40 -6.50 4.26 5.38
CA SER A 40 -5.23 3.69 5.82
C SER A 40 -4.02 4.50 5.38
N LEU A 41 -4.03 5.03 4.15
CA LEU A 41 -2.99 5.92 3.64
C LEU A 41 -2.94 7.22 4.47
N ASP A 42 -4.09 7.83 4.73
CA ASP A 42 -4.17 9.04 5.56
C ASP A 42 -3.73 8.77 7.00
N ALA A 43 -4.07 7.62 7.56
CA ALA A 43 -3.59 7.21 8.88
C ALA A 43 -2.05 7.07 8.92
N ILE A 44 -1.42 6.54 7.86
CA ILE A 44 0.05 6.49 7.74
C ILE A 44 0.63 7.91 7.66
N ARG A 45 0.01 8.82 6.90
CA ARG A 45 0.47 10.21 6.78
C ARG A 45 0.49 10.94 8.13
N THR A 46 -0.32 10.54 9.10
CA THR A 46 -0.26 11.12 10.47
C THR A 46 1.02 10.79 11.24
N VAL A 47 1.80 9.80 10.79
CA VAL A 47 3.02 9.33 11.48
C VAL A 47 4.26 9.37 10.59
N SER A 48 4.13 9.71 9.31
CA SER A 48 5.23 9.77 8.35
C SER A 48 4.98 10.85 7.30
N ASP A 49 5.96 11.73 7.12
CA ASP A 49 5.97 12.75 6.06
C ASP A 49 6.52 12.25 4.72
N ALA A 50 6.84 10.94 4.64
CA ALA A 50 7.40 10.34 3.43
C ALA A 50 6.44 10.45 2.23
N LYS A 51 7.03 10.65 1.05
CA LYS A 51 6.34 10.83 -0.23
C LYS A 51 6.90 9.87 -1.27
N VAL A 52 6.22 9.80 -2.42
CA VAL A 52 6.77 9.14 -3.60
C VAL A 52 8.11 9.78 -3.96
N GLY A 53 9.12 8.95 -4.21
CA GLY A 53 10.51 9.30 -4.45
C GLY A 53 11.39 9.35 -3.20
N ASP A 54 10.89 8.99 -2.02
CA ASP A 54 11.69 8.93 -0.78
C ASP A 54 12.30 7.55 -0.52
N LYS A 55 11.95 6.54 -1.34
CA LYS A 55 12.38 5.14 -1.25
C LYS A 55 11.86 4.47 0.03
N THR A 56 10.54 4.39 0.15
CA THR A 56 9.79 3.87 1.29
C THR A 56 8.55 3.10 0.83
N LEU A 57 7.72 2.60 1.76
CA LEU A 57 6.41 2.02 1.43
C LEU A 57 5.47 3.00 0.69
N MET A 58 5.67 4.31 0.81
CA MET A 58 4.83 5.32 0.16
C MET A 58 4.98 5.31 -1.36
N ASP A 59 6.12 4.82 -1.87
CA ASP A 59 6.34 4.58 -3.30
C ASP A 59 5.44 3.48 -3.86
N VAL A 60 4.86 2.64 -3.00
CA VAL A 60 3.93 1.56 -3.35
C VAL A 60 2.51 1.96 -3.04
N LEU A 61 2.26 2.38 -1.79
CA LEU A 61 0.90 2.58 -1.31
C LEU A 61 0.20 3.73 -2.05
N ILE A 62 0.87 4.86 -2.26
CA ILE A 62 0.23 6.02 -2.91
C ILE A 62 -0.17 5.68 -4.35
N PRO A 63 0.74 5.19 -5.23
CA PRO A 63 0.34 4.82 -6.59
C PRO A 63 -0.72 3.71 -6.64
N ALA A 64 -0.68 2.74 -5.72
CA ALA A 64 -1.67 1.67 -5.66
C ALA A 64 -3.08 2.19 -5.35
N VAL A 65 -3.22 3.06 -4.34
CA VAL A 65 -4.51 3.69 -4.00
C VAL A 65 -5.00 4.57 -5.14
N ASP A 66 -4.13 5.38 -5.74
CA ASP A 66 -4.49 6.27 -6.85
C ASP A 66 -4.95 5.46 -8.09
N ALA A 67 -4.28 4.34 -8.40
CA ALA A 67 -4.66 3.48 -9.51
C ALA A 67 -6.00 2.77 -9.28
N MET A 68 -6.25 2.28 -8.05
CA MET A 68 -7.55 1.71 -7.69
C MET A 68 -8.65 2.77 -7.78
N LYS A 69 -8.40 3.97 -7.28
CA LYS A 69 -9.33 5.10 -7.34
C LYS A 69 -9.74 5.40 -8.77
N LYS A 70 -8.75 5.57 -9.65
CA LYS A 70 -8.98 5.81 -11.07
C LYS A 70 -9.81 4.69 -11.71
N ALA A 71 -9.52 3.44 -11.39
CA ALA A 71 -10.28 2.29 -11.90
C ALA A 71 -11.74 2.29 -11.42
N VAL A 72 -11.99 2.65 -10.15
CA VAL A 72 -13.34 2.80 -9.59
C VAL A 72 -14.08 3.96 -10.26
N ASP A 73 -13.42 5.11 -10.46
CA ASP A 73 -13.98 6.28 -11.14
C ASP A 73 -14.33 5.99 -12.61
N GLU A 74 -13.58 5.10 -13.26
CA GLU A 74 -13.85 4.57 -14.62
C GLU A 74 -14.91 3.46 -14.64
N ASP A 75 -15.58 3.21 -13.52
CA ASP A 75 -16.58 2.15 -13.30
C ASP A 75 -16.12 0.74 -13.67
N LYS A 76 -14.82 0.45 -13.50
CA LYS A 76 -14.30 -0.91 -13.69
C LYS A 76 -14.89 -1.87 -12.66
N SER A 77 -14.87 -3.17 -12.99
CA SER A 77 -15.27 -4.21 -12.05
C SER A 77 -14.35 -4.21 -10.82
N PHE A 78 -14.80 -4.80 -9.71
CA PHE A 78 -13.95 -4.87 -8.51
C PHE A 78 -12.66 -5.66 -8.79
N ALA A 79 -12.73 -6.75 -9.55
CA ALA A 79 -11.55 -7.53 -9.92
C ALA A 79 -10.55 -6.70 -10.74
N ASP A 80 -11.02 -5.97 -11.76
CA ASP A 80 -10.16 -5.13 -12.60
C ASP A 80 -9.55 -3.95 -11.82
N SER A 81 -10.29 -3.38 -10.85
CA SER A 81 -9.78 -2.33 -9.98
C SER A 81 -8.68 -2.84 -9.04
N LEU A 82 -8.80 -4.07 -8.55
CA LEU A 82 -7.75 -4.74 -7.79
C LEU A 82 -6.53 -5.02 -8.66
N ASP A 83 -6.70 -5.42 -9.92
CA ASP A 83 -5.58 -5.63 -10.84
C ASP A 83 -4.83 -4.32 -11.13
N CYS A 84 -5.56 -3.22 -11.36
CA CYS A 84 -4.95 -1.89 -11.51
C CYS A 84 -4.14 -1.47 -10.26
N MET A 85 -4.66 -1.77 -9.07
CA MET A 85 -3.96 -1.52 -7.80
C MET A 85 -2.63 -2.30 -7.73
N ILE A 86 -2.64 -3.57 -8.10
CA ILE A 86 -1.47 -4.45 -8.05
C ILE A 86 -0.42 -4.04 -9.08
N GLU A 87 -0.81 -3.72 -10.31
CA GLU A 87 0.12 -3.25 -11.33
C GLU A 87 0.88 -1.99 -10.87
N ALA A 88 0.17 -1.03 -10.28
CA ALA A 88 0.79 0.18 -9.73
C ALA A 88 1.67 -0.12 -8.51
N ALA A 89 1.26 -1.07 -7.66
CA ALA A 89 2.07 -1.50 -6.51
C ALA A 89 3.38 -2.18 -6.94
N VAL A 90 3.35 -3.01 -7.99
CA VAL A 90 4.55 -3.64 -8.59
C VAL A 90 5.49 -2.56 -9.12
N ALA A 91 4.96 -1.64 -9.94
CA ALA A 91 5.75 -0.55 -10.52
C ALA A 91 6.39 0.33 -9.43
N GLY A 92 5.61 0.67 -8.38
CA GLY A 92 6.08 1.41 -7.23
C GLY A 92 7.22 0.70 -6.50
N ARG A 93 7.07 -0.59 -6.22
CA ARG A 93 8.07 -1.42 -5.54
C ARG A 93 9.37 -1.46 -6.34
N ASP A 94 9.26 -1.74 -7.63
CA ASP A 94 10.42 -1.93 -8.52
C ASP A 94 11.15 -0.61 -8.75
N SER A 95 10.43 0.50 -8.82
CA SER A 95 11.02 1.84 -8.94
C SER A 95 11.98 2.17 -7.79
N THR A 96 11.78 1.57 -6.61
CA THR A 96 12.64 1.84 -5.46
C THR A 96 14.08 1.39 -5.68
N VAL A 97 14.35 0.41 -6.55
CA VAL A 97 15.71 -0.10 -6.79
C VAL A 97 16.64 1.03 -7.22
N ASP A 98 16.21 1.89 -8.14
CA ASP A 98 17.04 2.96 -8.70
C ASP A 98 17.05 4.24 -7.86
N MET A 99 16.32 4.27 -6.74
CA MET A 99 16.25 5.44 -5.86
C MET A 99 17.36 5.46 -4.81
N VAL A 100 17.74 6.67 -4.41
CA VAL A 100 18.54 6.95 -3.21
C VAL A 100 17.60 7.24 -2.06
N ALA A 101 17.77 6.52 -0.96
CA ALA A 101 16.97 6.68 0.24
C ALA A 101 17.11 8.09 0.84
N LYS A 102 15.98 8.77 1.06
CA LYS A 102 15.97 10.09 1.71
C LYS A 102 15.60 10.01 3.18
N ILE A 103 14.80 9.01 3.57
CA ILE A 103 14.27 8.85 4.93
C ILE A 103 14.64 7.46 5.48
N GLY A 104 14.55 7.33 6.81
CA GLY A 104 14.67 6.05 7.50
C GLY A 104 16.13 5.63 7.74
N ARG A 105 16.35 4.32 7.95
CA ARG A 105 17.70 3.80 8.20
C ARG A 105 18.53 3.71 6.92
N SER A 106 17.88 3.46 5.78
CA SER A 106 18.53 3.33 4.47
C SER A 106 19.15 4.65 4.00
N SER A 107 18.62 5.81 4.39
CA SER A 107 19.20 7.12 4.01
C SER A 107 20.60 7.36 4.55
N ARG A 108 20.97 6.68 5.65
CA ARG A 108 22.33 6.72 6.22
C ARG A 108 23.40 6.16 5.28
N LEU A 109 23.00 5.40 4.26
CA LEU A 109 23.90 4.83 3.26
C LEU A 109 24.14 5.77 2.06
N GLY A 110 23.34 6.84 1.91
CA GLY A 110 23.42 7.74 0.76
C GLY A 110 23.30 6.97 -0.56
N GLU A 111 24.15 7.27 -1.54
CA GLU A 111 24.17 6.61 -2.85
C GLU A 111 24.31 5.09 -2.79
N ARG A 112 24.89 4.53 -1.72
CA ARG A 112 25.00 3.07 -1.54
C ARG A 112 23.64 2.38 -1.30
N SER A 113 22.57 3.15 -1.09
CA SER A 113 21.20 2.61 -1.03
C SER A 113 20.59 2.32 -2.41
N ARG A 114 21.16 2.88 -3.49
CA ARG A 114 20.76 2.61 -4.87
C ARG A 114 21.16 1.19 -5.28
N GLY A 115 20.36 0.56 -6.13
CA GLY A 115 20.53 -0.81 -6.61
C GLY A 115 19.95 -1.88 -5.68
N VAL A 116 19.29 -1.48 -4.59
CA VAL A 116 18.63 -2.38 -3.63
C VAL A 116 17.18 -1.97 -3.45
N MET A 117 16.25 -2.92 -3.60
CA MET A 117 14.82 -2.70 -3.37
C MET A 117 14.56 -2.31 -1.91
N ASP A 118 13.66 -1.36 -1.67
CA ASP A 118 13.27 -1.02 -0.30
C ASP A 118 12.44 -2.11 0.36
N ALA A 119 12.77 -2.45 1.61
CA ALA A 119 12.05 -3.49 2.35
C ALA A 119 10.63 -3.03 2.77
N GLY A 120 10.43 -1.73 3.01
CA GLY A 120 9.11 -1.16 3.28
C GLY A 120 8.21 -1.26 2.06
N ALA A 121 8.73 -0.87 0.88
CA ALA A 121 8.05 -1.05 -0.40
C ALA A 121 7.73 -2.52 -0.69
N ALA A 122 8.71 -3.42 -0.58
CA ALA A 122 8.50 -4.85 -0.82
C ALA A 122 7.43 -5.45 0.10
N SER A 123 7.47 -5.16 1.40
CA SER A 123 6.45 -5.67 2.34
C SER A 123 5.07 -5.08 2.08
N CYS A 124 4.98 -3.80 1.73
CA CYS A 124 3.72 -3.16 1.40
C CYS A 124 3.08 -3.78 0.16
N PHE A 125 3.88 -4.05 -0.88
CA PHE A 125 3.44 -4.76 -2.07
C PHE A 125 2.88 -6.15 -1.72
N ILE A 126 3.61 -6.94 -0.93
CA ILE A 126 3.16 -8.29 -0.53
C ILE A 126 1.80 -8.23 0.18
N ILE A 127 1.61 -7.26 1.09
CA ILE A 127 0.34 -7.07 1.81
C ILE A 127 -0.80 -6.74 0.83
N LEU A 128 -0.60 -5.78 -0.08
CA LEU A 128 -1.63 -5.37 -1.04
C LEU A 128 -1.95 -6.50 -2.02
N GLU A 129 -0.94 -7.22 -2.52
CA GLU A 129 -1.09 -8.41 -3.37
C GLU A 129 -1.90 -9.49 -2.65
N SER A 130 -1.55 -9.80 -1.41
CA SER A 130 -2.25 -10.80 -0.61
C SER A 130 -3.72 -10.41 -0.42
N MET A 131 -3.99 -9.14 -0.09
CA MET A 131 -5.36 -8.64 0.02
C MET A 131 -6.13 -8.77 -1.29
N ALA A 132 -5.56 -8.34 -2.41
CA ALA A 132 -6.20 -8.40 -3.72
C ALA A 132 -6.50 -9.84 -4.18
N VAL A 133 -5.52 -10.74 -4.03
CA VAL A 133 -5.67 -12.16 -4.41
C VAL A 133 -6.75 -12.81 -3.56
N SER A 134 -6.69 -12.69 -2.24
CA SER A 134 -7.69 -13.29 -1.35
C SER A 134 -9.09 -12.70 -1.57
N THR A 135 -9.20 -11.40 -1.85
CA THR A 135 -10.50 -10.79 -2.19
C THR A 135 -11.06 -11.35 -3.50
N LYS A 136 -10.24 -11.53 -4.55
CA LYS A 136 -10.69 -12.14 -5.81
C LYS A 136 -11.13 -13.58 -5.65
N GLU A 137 -10.40 -14.39 -4.87
CA GLU A 137 -10.75 -15.79 -4.59
C GLU A 137 -12.11 -15.90 -3.88
N LEU A 138 -12.41 -14.98 -2.95
CA LEU A 138 -13.71 -14.94 -2.27
C LEU A 138 -14.88 -14.62 -3.22
N PHE A 139 -14.65 -13.83 -4.26
CA PHE A 139 -15.67 -13.56 -5.28
C PHE A 139 -15.91 -14.74 -6.22
N GLN A 140 -14.87 -15.51 -6.55
CA GLN A 140 -14.99 -16.70 -7.39
C GLN A 140 -15.61 -17.89 -6.66
N SER A 141 -15.60 -17.86 -5.32
CA SER A 141 -16.14 -18.91 -4.45
C SER A 141 -17.61 -18.72 -4.09
N LYS A 142 -18.26 -17.64 -4.56
CA LYS A 142 -19.70 -17.39 -4.44
C LYS A 142 -20.39 -17.61 -5.77
#